data_AF-A0A828Z4X6-F1
#
_entry.id   AF-A0A828Z4X6-F1
#
_cell.length_a   1.000
_cell.length_b   1.000
_cell.length_c   1.000
_cell.angle_alpha   90.00
_cell.angle_beta   90.00
_cell.angle_gamma   90.00
#
_symmetry.space_group_name_H-M   'P 1'
#
loop_
_entity.id
_entity.type
_entity.pdbx_description
1 polymer ?
#
loop_
_entity_poly.entity_id
_entity_poly.type
_entity_poly.pdbx_seq_one_letter_code
_entity_poly.pdbx_strand_id
1 'polypeptide(L)' 'MFESLYEKGIQLITKLKKNMKNKLMPLVDKILLRKRAIIESVNDELKNICQIQHTRHRSFFNWAVNLLSGLVA' A
#
# COMPACT_ATOMS: atom_id res chain seq x y z
N MET A 1 -5.37 17.65 -11.40
CA MET A 1 -5.26 16.91 -10.12
C MET A 1 -4.56 15.57 -10.29
N PHE A 2 -4.99 14.67 -11.19
CA PHE A 2 -4.28 13.40 -11.38
C PHE A 2 -2.88 13.61 -12.00
N GLU A 3 -2.78 14.47 -13.01
CA GLU A 3 -1.49 14.76 -13.66
C GLU A 3 -0.51 15.49 -12.73
N SER A 4 -0.99 16.45 -11.94
CA SER A 4 -0.17 17.14 -10.93
C SER A 4 0.34 16.25 -9.80
N LEU A 5 -0.33 15.12 -9.52
CA LEU A 5 0.15 14.13 -8.55
C LEU A 5 1.16 13.20 -9.21
N TYR A 6 0.93 12.85 -10.47
CA TYR A 6 1.87 12.07 -11.27
C TYR A 6 3.20 12.81 -11.48
N GLU A 7 3.17 14.11 -11.73
CA GLU A 7 4.38 14.97 -11.78
C GLU A 7 5.14 15.01 -10.45
N LYS A 8 4.44 14.82 -9.33
CA LYS A 8 5.05 14.70 -7.99
C LYS A 8 5.53 13.29 -7.68
N GLY A 9 5.49 12.37 -8.65
CA GLY A 9 5.86 10.96 -8.47
C GLY A 9 4.82 10.13 -7.71
N ILE A 10 3.62 10.67 -7.47
CA ILE A 10 2.55 9.99 -6.74
C ILE A 10 1.58 9.37 -7.76
N GLN A 11 1.75 8.08 -8.02
CA GLN A 11 0.84 7.30 -8.87
C GLN A 11 -0.40 6.85 -8.08
N LEU A 12 -1.58 7.26 -8.54
CA LEU A 12 -2.85 6.79 -7.96
C LEU A 12 -3.24 5.44 -8.57
N ILE A 13 -3.38 4.42 -7.73
CA ILE A 13 -3.88 3.09 -8.09
C ILE A 13 -5.34 2.98 -7.65
N THR A 14 -6.27 3.29 -8.56
CA THR A 14 -7.72 3.30 -8.27
C THR A 14 -8.53 2.56 -9.33
N LYS A 15 -9.69 2.01 -8.93
CA LYS A 15 -10.65 1.44 -9.89
C LYS A 15 -11.15 2.53 -10.85
N LEU A 16 -11.27 2.21 -12.14
CA LEU A 16 -11.84 3.10 -13.14
C LEU A 16 -13.32 3.38 -12.80
N LYS A 17 -13.66 4.66 -12.67
CA LYS A 17 -15.03 5.15 -12.47
C LYS A 17 -15.62 5.64 -13.80
N LYS A 18 -16.95 5.69 -13.92
CA LYS A 18 -17.68 6.05 -15.17
C LYS A 18 -17.26 7.38 -15.83
N ASN A 19 -16.67 8.33 -15.08
CA ASN A 19 -16.16 9.62 -15.58
C ASN A 19 -14.62 9.69 -15.72
N MET A 20 -13.91 8.57 -15.60
CA MET A 20 -12.46 8.52 -15.82
C MET A 20 -12.15 8.16 -17.27
N LYS A 21 -11.17 8.87 -17.87
CA LYS A 21 -10.64 8.48 -19.17
C LYS A 21 -10.09 7.05 -19.06
N ASN A 22 -10.55 6.16 -19.93
CA ASN A 22 -10.14 4.76 -19.93
C ASN A 22 -8.68 4.66 -20.40
N LYS A 23 -7.73 4.78 -19.46
CA LYS A 23 -6.31 4.48 -19.71
C LYS A 23 -6.10 2.98 -19.51
N LEU A 24 -5.25 2.39 -20.35
CA LEU A 24 -4.78 1.01 -20.18
C LEU A 24 -4.13 0.90 -18.79
N MET A 25 -4.76 0.14 -17.90
CA MET A 25 -4.24 -0.12 -16.58
C MET A 25 -3.17 -1.22 -16.66
N PRO A 26 -1.97 -1.01 -16.11
CA PRO A 26 -0.95 -2.04 -16.01
C PRO A 26 -1.49 -3.29 -15.30
N LEU A 27 -1.04 -4.47 -15.69
CA LEU A 27 -1.40 -5.74 -15.03
C LEU A 27 -1.09 -5.72 -13.53
N VAL A 28 0.02 -5.07 -13.16
CA VAL A 28 0.45 -4.88 -11.77
C VAL A 28 -0.57 -4.08 -10.96
N ASP A 29 -1.03 -2.94 -11.49
CA ASP A 29 -2.08 -2.11 -10.86
C ASP A 29 -3.40 -2.90 -10.71
N LYS A 30 -3.72 -3.76 -11.68
CA LYS A 30 -4.90 -4.63 -11.62
C LYS A 30 -4.81 -5.67 -10.50
N ILE A 31 -3.62 -6.25 -10.29
CA ILE A 31 -3.35 -7.20 -9.20
C ILE A 31 -3.38 -6.47 -7.85
N LEU A 32 -2.75 -5.30 -7.75
CA LEU A 32 -2.76 -4.46 -6.55
C LEU A 32 -4.19 -4.07 -6.15
N LEU A 33 -5.04 -3.71 -7.11
CA LEU A 33 -6.46 -3.43 -6.85
C LEU A 33 -7.25 -4.66 -6.37
N ARG A 34 -6.89 -5.87 -6.81
CA ARG A 34 -7.51 -7.11 -6.33
C ARG A 34 -7.06 -7.47 -4.91
N LYS A 35 -5.79 -7.23 -4.59
CA LYS A 35 -5.20 -7.50 -3.27
C LYS A 35 -5.29 -6.31 -2.31
N ARG A 36 -6.00 -5.25 -2.69
CA ARG A 36 -6.09 -3.99 -1.94
C ARG A 36 -6.49 -4.19 -0.48
N ALA A 37 -7.46 -5.06 -0.21
CA ALA A 37 -7.89 -5.37 1.16
C ALA A 37 -6.74 -5.90 2.03
N ILE A 38 -5.92 -6.81 1.50
CA ILE A 38 -4.75 -7.37 2.20
C ILE A 38 -3.71 -6.28 2.42
N ILE A 39 -3.45 -5.46 1.39
CA ILE A 39 -2.48 -4.37 1.46
C ILE A 39 -2.92 -3.32 2.49
N GLU A 40 -4.21 -2.98 2.54
CA GLU A 40 -4.80 -2.07 3.52
C GLU A 40 -4.72 -2.65 4.93
N SER A 41 -5.06 -3.93 5.13
CA SER A 41 -4.91 -4.60 6.42
C SER A 41 -3.46 -4.63 6.91
N VAL A 42 -2.51 -4.98 6.03
CA VAL A 42 -1.07 -4.94 6.36
C VAL A 42 -0.64 -3.51 6.68
N ASN A 43 -1.13 -2.50 5.95
CA ASN A 43 -0.78 -1.11 6.20
C ASN A 43 -1.39 -0.57 7.51
N ASP A 44 -2.61 -0.96 7.86
CA ASP A 44 -3.23 -0.59 9.13
C ASP A 44 -2.58 -1.31 10.31
N GLU A 45 -2.21 -2.57 10.14
CA GLU A 45 -1.43 -3.32 11.13
C GLU A 45 -0.02 -2.73 11.28
N LEU A 46 0.62 -2.31 10.19
CA LEU A 46 1.87 -1.56 10.21
C LEU A 46 1.71 -0.22 10.95
N LYS A 47 0.64 0.54 10.72
CA LYS A 47 0.40 1.78 11.48
C LYS A 47 0.21 1.52 12.97
N ASN A 48 -0.48 0.44 13.31
CA ASN A 48 -0.76 0.02 14.69
C ASN A 48 0.51 -0.46 15.42
N ILE A 49 1.27 -1.37 14.80
CA ILE A 49 2.50 -1.95 15.37
C ILE A 49 3.64 -0.94 15.36
N CYS A 50 3.85 -0.23 14.26
CA CYS A 50 4.91 0.78 14.15
C CYS A 50 4.54 2.08 14.88
N GLN A 51 3.36 2.17 15.51
CA GLN A 51 2.82 3.34 16.20
C GLN A 51 3.10 4.65 15.44
N ILE A 52 3.00 4.62 14.10
CA ILE A 52 3.39 5.75 13.24
C ILE A 52 2.49 6.96 13.54
N GLN A 53 1.28 6.71 14.03
CA GLN A 53 0.34 7.72 14.49
C GLN A 53 0.67 8.31 15.87
N HIS A 54 1.35 7.57 16.74
CA HIS A 54 1.67 7.93 18.11
C HIS A 54 3.11 7.52 18.44
N THR A 55 4.08 8.43 18.24
CA THR A 55 5.40 8.42 18.90
C THR A 55 6.39 7.24 18.62
N ARG A 56 7.52 7.62 17.99
CA ARG A 56 8.88 7.03 18.04
C ARG A 56 9.08 5.55 17.61
N HIS A 57 9.68 5.41 16.42
CA HIS A 57 10.30 4.21 15.84
C HIS A 57 11.04 3.31 16.85
N ARG A 58 10.46 2.17 17.26
CA ARG A 58 11.16 1.23 18.14
C ARG A 58 11.93 0.10 17.44
N SER A 59 11.68 -0.19 16.16
CA SER A 59 12.58 -0.90 15.20
C SER A 59 11.74 -1.67 14.18
N PHE A 60 11.81 -1.24 12.92
CA PHE A 60 11.21 -1.94 11.77
C PHE A 60 11.77 -3.35 11.57
N PHE A 61 13.04 -3.56 11.96
CA PHE A 61 13.73 -4.84 11.78
C PHE A 61 13.12 -5.98 12.60
N ASN A 62 12.71 -5.73 13.85
CA ASN A 62 12.12 -6.77 14.69
C ASN A 62 10.78 -7.26 14.14
N TRP A 63 10.00 -6.38 13.51
CA TRP A 63 8.76 -6.73 12.82
C TRP A 63 9.03 -7.60 11.59
N ALA A 64 9.99 -7.21 10.75
CA ALA A 64 10.32 -7.97 9.54
C ALA A 64 10.81 -9.39 9.87
N VAL A 65 11.59 -9.54 10.94
CA VAL A 65 12.03 -10.85 11.45
C VAL A 65 10.84 -11.68 11.93
N ASN A 66 9.88 -11.09 12.64
CA ASN A 66 8.68 -11.81 13.11
C ASN A 66 7.75 -12.24 11.95
N LEU A 67 7.63 -11.41 10.91
CA LEU A 67 6.89 -11.75 9.70
C LEU A 67 7.57 -12.90 8.95
N LEU A 68 8.89 -12.84 8.80
CA LEU A 68 9.67 -13.90 8.15
C LEU A 68 9.63 -15.20 8.97
N SER A 69 9.69 -15.14 10.30
CA SER A 69 9.57 -16.35 11.13
C SER A 69 8.20 -17.00 11.03
N GLY A 70 7.12 -16.22 10.92
CA GLY A 70 5.77 -16.75 10.69
C GLY A 70 5.54 -17.30 9.28
N LEU A 71 6.32 -16.87 8.28
CA LEU A 71 6.27 -17.40 6.92
C LEU A 71 7.10 -18.67 6.72
N VAL A 72 8.13 -18.86 7.56
CA VAL A 72 9.03 -20.03 7.53
C VAL A 72 8.51 -21.19 8.40
N ALA A 73 7.68 -20.89 9.39
CA ALA A 73 6.97 -21.90 10.20
C ALA A 73 5.81 -22.56 9.43
#